data_AF-A0A3D4WQF5-F1
#
_entry.id   AF-A0A3D4WQF5-F1
#
_cell.length_a   1.000
_cell.length_b   1.000
_cell.length_c   1.000
_cell.angle_alpha   90.00
_cell.angle_beta   90.00
_cell.angle_gamma   90.00
#
_symmetry.space_group_name_H-M   'P 1'
#
loop_
_entity.id
_entity.type
_entity.pdbx_description
1 polymer ?
#
loop_
_entity_poly.entity_id
_entity_poly.type
_entity_poly.pdbx_seq_one_letter_code
_entity_poly.pdbx_strand_id
1 'polypeptide(L)'
;MSPSRLTRVLARCLVSLVAAGTVSVISAAPAAAASCTLNSTNGTITRFIGLRTYTVHVPPGLTGQSVPLMLALHGQLIGTSKQHESDTGWSPYADSHNFIVAYPQAIGNWWDLTGSGDINYLRAVVDNISASWCVDQKAVFAEGHSAGAYMSQRIACDAADKFASVVTYAGSDATLFGPSCNPSRPIGVGMFHGLLDTTVPWIVDQQSANLWKGTGRNNCTASAKSFDSYGTLTKYTSCSAGVSVWLRLLYSATHLMPQGATAADQRNKMWSFLTANRMP
;
A
#
# COMPACT_ATOMS: atom_id res chain seq x y z
N MET A 1 -89.27 -49.70 21.46
CA MET A 1 -88.67 -50.14 20.19
C MET A 1 -87.18 -49.86 20.24
N SER A 2 -86.40 -50.88 19.90
CA SER A 2 -84.93 -50.94 19.91
C SER A 2 -84.35 -50.31 18.60
N PRO A 3 -83.07 -50.44 18.22
CA PRO A 3 -81.94 -49.55 18.56
C PRO A 3 -81.13 -49.11 17.30
N SER A 4 -80.14 -48.22 17.44
CA SER A 4 -78.93 -48.22 16.59
C SER A 4 -77.87 -47.24 17.09
N ARG A 5 -76.59 -47.32 16.72
CA ARG A 5 -75.54 -48.35 16.82
C ARG A 5 -74.29 -47.66 16.23
N LEU A 6 -73.10 -47.87 16.84
CA LEU A 6 -71.74 -47.70 16.27
C LEU A 6 -71.30 -46.23 15.98
N THR A 7 -70.04 -45.80 16.16
CA THR A 7 -68.75 -46.51 16.12
C THR A 7 -67.67 -45.70 16.86
N ARG A 8 -66.84 -46.35 17.69
CA ARG A 8 -65.59 -45.76 18.22
C ARG A 8 -64.46 -46.03 17.23
N VAL A 9 -63.79 -44.99 16.76
CA VAL A 9 -62.53 -45.10 16.00
C VAL A 9 -61.37 -44.98 16.98
N LEU A 10 -60.61 -46.06 17.17
CA LEU A 10 -59.35 -46.07 17.92
C LEU A 10 -58.22 -45.64 16.98
N ALA A 11 -57.66 -44.45 17.21
CA ALA A 11 -56.43 -44.03 16.56
C ALA A 11 -55.23 -44.75 17.22
N ARG A 12 -54.55 -45.61 16.47
CA ARG A 12 -53.28 -46.22 16.86
C ARG A 12 -52.14 -45.23 16.62
N CYS A 13 -51.52 -44.72 17.67
CA CYS A 13 -50.22 -44.04 17.57
C CYS A 13 -49.13 -45.06 17.27
N LEU A 14 -48.56 -45.01 16.07
CA LEU A 14 -47.28 -45.64 15.75
C LEU A 14 -46.16 -44.80 16.37
N VAL A 15 -45.44 -45.38 17.33
CA VAL A 15 -44.19 -44.82 17.85
C VAL A 15 -43.08 -45.27 16.91
N SER A 16 -42.58 -44.35 16.08
CA SER A 16 -41.38 -44.58 15.27
C SER A 16 -40.15 -44.37 16.14
N LEU A 17 -39.35 -45.43 16.33
CA LEU A 17 -38.02 -45.34 16.93
C LEU A 17 -37.10 -44.55 16.00
N VAL A 18 -36.71 -43.33 16.39
CA VAL A 18 -35.62 -42.59 15.74
C VAL A 18 -34.33 -43.00 16.42
N ALA A 19 -33.48 -43.76 15.73
CA ALA A 19 -32.14 -44.07 16.19
C ALA A 19 -31.29 -42.78 16.16
N ALA A 20 -30.88 -42.30 17.33
CA ALA A 20 -29.97 -41.16 17.46
C ALA A 20 -28.55 -41.60 17.06
N GLY A 21 -28.20 -41.40 15.78
CA GLY A 21 -26.83 -41.51 15.31
C GLY A 21 -26.01 -40.32 15.82
N THR A 22 -25.01 -40.57 16.66
CA THR A 22 -24.04 -39.56 17.08
C THR A 22 -23.16 -39.19 15.90
N VAL A 23 -23.40 -38.01 15.32
CA VAL A 23 -22.49 -37.42 14.33
C VAL A 23 -21.27 -36.91 15.08
N SER A 24 -20.16 -37.65 15.00
CA SER A 24 -18.85 -37.18 15.46
C SER A 24 -18.41 -36.05 14.54
N VAL A 25 -18.53 -34.82 15.02
CA VAL A 25 -17.97 -33.65 14.34
C VAL A 25 -16.46 -33.74 14.48
N ILE A 26 -15.77 -34.09 13.40
CA ILE A 26 -14.31 -34.01 13.33
C ILE A 26 -13.97 -32.52 13.37
N SER A 27 -13.61 -32.01 14.55
CA SER A 27 -13.04 -30.68 14.68
C SER A 27 -11.71 -30.67 13.94
N ALA A 28 -11.67 -30.02 12.77
CA ALA A 28 -10.42 -29.72 12.10
C ALA A 28 -9.53 -28.95 13.08
N ALA A 29 -8.30 -29.45 13.32
CA ALA A 29 -7.31 -28.70 14.06
C ALA A 29 -7.11 -27.34 13.37
N PRO A 30 -6.88 -26.25 14.11
CA PRO A 30 -6.53 -24.97 13.49
C PRO A 30 -5.34 -25.21 12.57
N ALA A 31 -5.47 -24.84 11.29
CA ALA A 31 -4.33 -24.82 10.39
C ALA A 31 -3.23 -24.00 11.08
N ALA A 32 -2.07 -24.62 11.31
CA ALA A 32 -0.92 -23.91 11.86
C ALA A 32 -0.76 -22.61 11.06
N ALA A 33 -0.77 -21.46 11.75
CA ALA A 33 -0.55 -20.19 11.11
C ALA A 33 0.71 -20.33 10.25
N ALA A 34 0.57 -20.06 8.94
CA ALA A 34 1.70 -20.15 8.03
C ALA A 34 2.84 -19.30 8.61
N SER A 35 3.93 -19.94 9.03
CA SER A 35 5.09 -19.22 9.52
C SER A 35 5.68 -18.46 8.34
N CYS A 36 5.60 -17.14 8.38
CA CYS A 36 6.28 -16.28 7.43
C CYS A 36 7.80 -16.50 7.51
N THR A 37 8.52 -16.16 6.44
CA THR A 37 9.98 -16.25 6.40
C THR A 37 10.64 -14.89 6.16
N LEU A 38 11.95 -14.80 6.44
CA LEU A 38 12.81 -13.69 6.02
C LEU A 38 13.84 -14.15 4.98
N ASN A 39 13.66 -15.34 4.42
CA ASN A 39 14.53 -15.86 3.37
C ASN A 39 14.45 -15.00 2.12
N SER A 40 15.62 -14.68 1.58
CA SER A 40 15.75 -13.90 0.36
C SER A 40 15.13 -14.59 -0.85
N THR A 41 14.73 -13.80 -1.83
CA THR A 41 14.28 -14.30 -3.13
C THR A 41 15.43 -14.61 -4.08
N ASN A 42 16.68 -14.33 -3.70
CA ASN A 42 17.89 -14.44 -4.53
C ASN A 42 17.75 -13.68 -5.86
N GLY A 43 17.51 -12.37 -5.73
CA GLY A 43 17.11 -11.49 -6.82
C GLY A 43 15.60 -11.33 -6.90
N THR A 44 15.15 -10.60 -7.91
CA THR A 44 13.74 -10.25 -8.08
C THR A 44 12.95 -11.39 -8.72
N ILE A 45 11.84 -11.79 -8.09
CA ILE A 45 10.96 -12.85 -8.59
C ILE A 45 9.57 -12.33 -8.94
N THR A 46 8.91 -12.96 -9.91
CA THR A 46 7.53 -12.65 -10.29
C THR A 46 6.53 -13.45 -9.48
N ARG A 47 5.45 -12.81 -9.04
CA ARG A 47 4.31 -13.39 -8.32
C ARG A 47 3.01 -12.97 -8.98
N PHE A 48 1.94 -13.71 -8.68
CA PHE A 48 0.64 -13.55 -9.32
C PHE A 48 -0.46 -13.29 -8.28
N ILE A 49 -1.40 -12.41 -8.63
CA ILE A 49 -2.69 -12.19 -7.96
C ILE A 49 -3.76 -12.35 -9.03
N GLY A 50 -4.32 -13.55 -9.15
CA GLY A 50 -5.17 -13.91 -10.29
C GLY A 50 -4.42 -13.74 -11.62
N LEU A 51 -4.95 -12.90 -12.51
CA LEU A 51 -4.34 -12.60 -13.82
C LEU A 51 -3.33 -11.44 -13.78
N ARG A 52 -3.12 -10.83 -12.62
CA ARG A 52 -2.17 -9.71 -12.46
C ARG A 52 -0.87 -10.19 -11.86
N THR A 53 0.21 -9.48 -12.16
CA THR A 53 1.56 -9.82 -11.71
C THR A 53 2.16 -8.69 -10.89
N TYR A 54 3.06 -9.03 -9.98
CA TYR A 54 4.00 -8.08 -9.39
C TYR A 54 5.36 -8.76 -9.30
N THR A 55 6.44 -7.99 -9.27
CA THR A 55 7.74 -8.52 -8.89
C THR A 55 8.08 -8.13 -7.46
N VAL A 56 8.87 -8.96 -6.78
CA VAL A 56 9.28 -8.71 -5.40
C VAL A 56 10.74 -9.07 -5.21
N HIS A 57 11.45 -8.21 -4.50
CA HIS A 57 12.82 -8.39 -4.06
C HIS A 57 12.84 -8.46 -2.54
N VAL A 58 13.27 -9.60 -2.01
CA VAL A 58 13.53 -9.81 -0.58
C VAL A 58 15.04 -9.92 -0.40
N PRO A 59 15.67 -8.93 0.26
CA PRO A 59 17.11 -8.93 0.47
C PRO A 59 17.69 -10.19 1.13
N PRO A 60 18.95 -10.53 0.86
CA PRO A 60 19.70 -11.46 1.70
C PRO A 60 19.95 -10.88 3.09
N GLY A 61 19.99 -11.75 4.10
CA GLY A 61 20.44 -11.37 5.45
C GLY A 61 19.46 -10.49 6.24
N LEU A 62 18.18 -10.44 5.87
CA LEU A 62 17.17 -9.78 6.70
C LEU A 62 17.15 -10.38 8.12
N THR A 63 17.07 -9.51 9.12
CA THR A 63 17.03 -9.88 10.54
C THR A 63 15.82 -9.25 11.25
N GLY A 64 15.46 -9.80 12.41
CA GLY A 64 14.33 -9.33 13.21
C GLY A 64 13.12 -10.26 13.15
N GLN A 65 12.03 -9.87 13.82
CA GLN A 65 10.77 -10.62 13.79
C GLN A 65 9.96 -10.32 12.52
N SER A 66 10.09 -9.10 12.01
CA SER A 66 9.42 -8.62 10.80
C SER A 66 10.13 -7.38 10.25
N VAL A 67 10.00 -7.11 8.96
CA VAL A 67 10.67 -6.00 8.27
C VAL A 67 9.68 -5.10 7.52
N PRO A 68 10.01 -3.83 7.23
CA PRO A 68 9.15 -2.99 6.41
C PRO A 68 8.91 -3.56 5.00
N LEU A 69 7.79 -3.18 4.40
CA LEU A 69 7.46 -3.45 2.99
C LEU A 69 7.22 -2.12 2.28
N MET A 70 7.74 -1.96 1.07
CA MET A 70 7.41 -0.86 0.19
C MET A 70 6.89 -1.36 -1.16
N LEU A 71 5.76 -0.83 -1.62
CA LEU A 71 5.32 -0.99 -3.01
C LEU A 71 5.84 0.20 -3.83
N ALA A 72 6.61 -0.06 -4.88
CA ALA A 72 7.16 0.96 -5.79
C ALA A 72 6.41 0.92 -7.13
N LEU A 73 5.68 2.00 -7.44
CA LEU A 73 4.69 2.06 -8.50
C LEU A 73 5.21 2.83 -9.72
N HIS A 74 5.24 2.15 -10.86
CA HIS A 74 5.72 2.70 -12.12
C HIS A 74 4.79 3.79 -12.70
N GLY A 75 5.34 4.67 -13.54
CA GLY A 75 4.57 5.64 -14.35
C GLY A 75 3.80 5.00 -15.51
N GLN A 76 3.02 5.78 -16.26
CA GLN A 76 2.24 5.27 -17.40
C GLN A 76 3.09 5.01 -18.66
N LEU A 77 2.45 4.48 -19.70
CA LEU A 77 3.03 4.22 -21.04
C LEU A 77 4.13 3.16 -21.02
N ILE A 78 5.39 3.57 -21.13
CA ILE A 78 6.55 2.65 -21.14
C ILE A 78 6.96 2.23 -19.73
N GLY A 79 6.32 2.78 -18.69
CA GLY A 79 6.53 2.36 -17.32
C GLY A 79 6.08 0.92 -17.12
N THR A 80 7.01 0.09 -16.62
CA THR A 80 6.75 -1.29 -16.21
C THR A 80 7.40 -1.52 -14.85
N SER A 81 6.98 -2.59 -14.16
CA SER A 81 7.58 -3.00 -12.88
C SER A 81 9.11 -3.12 -12.98
N LYS A 82 9.59 -3.75 -14.05
CA LYS A 82 11.03 -3.94 -14.32
C LYS A 82 11.76 -2.62 -14.61
N GLN A 83 11.14 -1.74 -15.40
CA GLN A 83 11.74 -0.45 -15.71
C GLN A 83 11.83 0.42 -14.45
N HIS A 84 10.79 0.44 -13.63
CA HIS A 84 10.74 1.21 -12.39
C HIS A 84 11.76 0.70 -11.37
N GLU A 85 11.92 -0.62 -11.24
CA GLU A 85 13.00 -1.21 -10.44
C GLU A 85 14.38 -0.69 -10.88
N SER A 86 14.66 -0.68 -12.19
CA SER A 86 15.92 -0.20 -12.74
C SER A 86 16.13 1.30 -12.51
N ASP A 87 15.10 2.12 -12.75
CA ASP A 87 15.19 3.58 -12.70
C ASP A 87 15.29 4.09 -11.26
N THR A 88 14.61 3.43 -10.33
CA THR A 88 14.61 3.81 -8.93
C THR A 88 15.79 3.25 -8.17
N GLY A 89 16.29 2.06 -8.51
CA GLY A 89 17.34 1.40 -7.74
C GLY A 89 16.90 1.01 -6.33
N TRP A 90 15.59 0.78 -6.10
CA TRP A 90 15.09 0.40 -4.78
C TRP A 90 15.54 -0.99 -4.33
N SER A 91 15.75 -1.96 -5.22
CA SER A 91 16.21 -3.31 -4.86
C SER A 91 17.61 -3.30 -4.20
N PRO A 92 18.67 -2.71 -4.80
CA PRO A 92 19.96 -2.60 -4.11
C PRO A 92 19.93 -1.67 -2.89
N TYR A 93 19.00 -0.69 -2.86
CA TYR A 93 18.80 0.13 -1.67
C TYR A 93 18.18 -0.69 -0.51
N ALA A 94 17.23 -1.56 -0.82
CA ALA A 94 16.62 -2.49 0.13
C ALA A 94 17.64 -3.44 0.76
N ASP A 95 18.62 -3.91 -0.01
CA ASP A 95 19.72 -4.75 0.48
C ASP A 95 20.54 -4.08 1.60
N SER A 96 20.69 -2.76 1.54
CA SER A 96 21.46 -1.99 2.53
C SER A 96 20.62 -1.43 3.68
N HIS A 97 19.28 -1.50 3.59
CA HIS A 97 18.36 -0.85 4.53
C HIS A 97 17.31 -1.80 5.14
N ASN A 98 17.44 -3.11 4.91
CA ASN A 98 16.65 -4.17 5.55
C ASN A 98 15.13 -4.03 5.39
N PHE A 99 14.65 -3.90 4.15
CA PHE A 99 13.21 -3.91 3.86
C PHE A 99 12.89 -4.72 2.60
N ILE A 100 11.63 -5.12 2.44
CA ILE A 100 11.14 -5.79 1.24
C ILE A 100 10.63 -4.72 0.27
N VAL A 101 10.97 -4.82 -1.01
CA VAL A 101 10.37 -3.98 -2.06
C VAL A 101 9.65 -4.84 -3.08
N ALA A 102 8.44 -4.42 -3.45
CA ALA A 102 7.70 -5.01 -4.53
C ALA A 102 7.34 -3.95 -5.59
N TYR A 103 7.26 -4.39 -6.84
CA TYR A 103 6.93 -3.58 -8.00
C TYR A 103 5.69 -4.18 -8.66
N PRO A 104 4.48 -3.69 -8.28
CA PRO A 104 3.24 -4.16 -8.85
C PRO A 104 3.04 -3.66 -10.29
N GLN A 105 2.44 -4.50 -11.14
CA GLN A 105 2.21 -4.19 -12.55
C GLN A 105 0.77 -3.69 -12.78
N ALA A 106 0.65 -2.49 -13.33
CA ALA A 106 -0.62 -1.94 -13.77
C ALA A 106 -1.12 -2.64 -15.05
N ILE A 107 -2.44 -2.73 -15.23
CA ILE A 107 -3.05 -3.35 -16.43
C ILE A 107 -2.79 -2.43 -17.63
N GLY A 108 -2.18 -2.97 -18.68
CA GLY A 108 -1.84 -2.18 -19.88
C GLY A 108 -0.89 -1.02 -19.60
N ASN A 109 -0.18 -1.02 -18.47
CA ASN A 109 0.64 0.08 -17.95
C ASN A 109 -0.16 1.34 -17.55
N TRP A 110 -1.43 1.18 -17.20
CA TRP A 110 -2.29 2.27 -16.72
C TRP A 110 -2.86 1.95 -15.34
N TRP A 111 -2.71 2.90 -14.43
CA TRP A 111 -3.34 2.82 -13.13
C TRP A 111 -4.81 3.30 -13.21
N ASP A 112 -5.73 2.56 -12.59
CA ASP A 112 -7.09 3.00 -12.31
C ASP A 112 -7.08 4.06 -11.20
N LEU A 113 -6.92 5.33 -11.60
CA LEU A 113 -6.90 6.46 -10.67
C LEU A 113 -8.30 6.84 -10.15
N THR A 114 -9.36 6.23 -10.69
CA THR A 114 -10.74 6.51 -10.27
C THR A 114 -11.12 5.79 -8.98
N GLY A 115 -10.35 4.78 -8.57
CA GLY A 115 -10.51 4.13 -7.28
C GLY A 115 -10.26 2.62 -7.30
N SER A 116 -11.24 1.88 -6.77
CA SER A 116 -11.05 0.60 -6.07
C SER A 116 -10.34 -0.51 -6.84
N GLY A 117 -10.31 -0.51 -8.17
CA GLY A 117 -9.76 -1.62 -8.95
C GLY A 117 -8.29 -1.89 -8.61
N ASP A 118 -7.46 -0.88 -8.80
CA ASP A 118 -6.03 -0.98 -8.51
C ASP A 118 -5.72 -0.89 -7.01
N ILE A 119 -6.51 -0.14 -6.24
CA ILE A 119 -6.37 -0.13 -4.78
C ILE A 119 -6.56 -1.54 -4.19
N ASN A 120 -7.60 -2.27 -4.60
CA ASN A 120 -7.85 -3.63 -4.11
C ASN A 120 -6.73 -4.60 -4.52
N TYR A 121 -6.21 -4.45 -5.73
CA TYR A 121 -5.06 -5.24 -6.18
C TYR A 121 -3.81 -4.94 -5.34
N LEU A 122 -3.49 -3.67 -5.09
CA LEU A 122 -2.32 -3.28 -4.30
C LEU A 122 -2.42 -3.75 -2.85
N ARG A 123 -3.64 -3.73 -2.27
CA ARG A 123 -3.91 -4.34 -0.96
C ARG A 123 -3.66 -5.86 -0.99
N ALA A 124 -4.14 -6.54 -2.02
CA ALA A 124 -3.92 -7.99 -2.19
C ALA A 124 -2.44 -8.35 -2.40
N VAL A 125 -1.64 -7.47 -3.03
CA VAL A 125 -0.18 -7.65 -3.10
C VAL A 125 0.44 -7.61 -1.71
N VAL A 126 0.07 -6.63 -0.86
CA VAL A 126 0.54 -6.57 0.53
C VAL A 126 0.16 -7.84 1.28
N ASP A 127 -1.07 -8.33 1.14
CA ASP A 127 -1.53 -9.55 1.80
C ASP A 127 -0.77 -10.79 1.32
N ASN A 128 -0.54 -10.93 0.01
CA ASN A 128 0.20 -12.07 -0.54
C ASN A 128 1.66 -12.10 -0.08
N ILE A 129 2.30 -10.93 -0.03
CA ILE A 129 3.66 -10.80 0.50
C ILE A 129 3.67 -11.12 2.00
N SER A 130 2.73 -10.55 2.78
CA SER A 130 2.66 -10.76 4.23
C SER A 130 2.36 -12.21 4.62
N ALA A 131 1.68 -12.96 3.75
CA ALA A 131 1.45 -14.40 3.93
C ALA A 131 2.70 -15.27 3.70
N SER A 132 3.70 -14.73 2.99
CA SER A 132 4.95 -15.46 2.66
C SER A 132 6.14 -14.96 3.48
N TRP A 133 6.26 -13.64 3.65
CA TRP A 133 7.36 -12.99 4.34
C TRP A 133 6.91 -12.18 5.55
N CYS A 134 7.75 -12.12 6.59
CA CYS A 134 7.39 -11.45 7.83
C CYS A 134 7.44 -9.93 7.66
N VAL A 135 6.31 -9.36 7.26
CA VAL A 135 6.13 -7.92 7.06
C VAL A 135 5.63 -7.26 8.33
N ASP A 136 6.33 -6.22 8.77
CA ASP A 136 5.87 -5.33 9.82
C ASP A 136 4.68 -4.54 9.30
N GLN A 137 3.48 -4.90 9.73
CA GLN A 137 2.25 -4.27 9.28
C GLN A 137 2.20 -2.78 9.62
N LYS A 138 2.96 -2.30 10.60
CA LYS A 138 3.06 -0.86 10.91
C LYS A 138 3.98 -0.09 9.97
N ALA A 139 4.68 -0.78 9.06
CA ALA A 139 5.66 -0.22 8.15
C ALA A 139 5.47 -0.72 6.71
N VAL A 140 4.22 -0.70 6.26
CA VAL A 140 3.85 -0.90 4.86
C VAL A 140 3.79 0.45 4.18
N PHE A 141 4.58 0.66 3.13
CA PHE A 141 4.79 1.94 2.47
C PHE A 141 4.43 1.85 0.98
N ALA A 142 4.18 3.01 0.37
CA ALA A 142 4.13 3.13 -1.08
C ALA A 142 5.05 4.24 -1.58
N GLU A 143 5.67 4.01 -2.72
CA GLU A 143 6.38 4.98 -3.53
C GLU A 143 5.81 4.93 -4.95
N GLY A 144 5.80 6.06 -5.65
CA GLY A 144 5.52 5.99 -7.08
C GLY A 144 5.94 7.22 -7.87
N HIS A 145 6.09 6.99 -9.17
CA HIS A 145 6.47 8.00 -10.16
C HIS A 145 5.33 8.29 -11.14
N SER A 146 5.09 9.57 -11.48
CA SER A 146 4.13 9.96 -12.53
C SER A 146 2.75 9.35 -12.25
N ALA A 147 2.16 8.55 -13.15
CA ALA A 147 0.93 7.79 -12.90
C ALA A 147 0.95 7.00 -11.56
N GLY A 148 2.08 6.41 -11.19
CA GLY A 148 2.29 5.74 -9.91
C GLY A 148 2.36 6.69 -8.72
N ALA A 149 2.74 7.96 -8.92
CA ALA A 149 2.66 9.00 -7.90
C ALA A 149 1.20 9.37 -7.61
N TYR A 150 0.36 9.53 -8.64
CA TYR A 150 -1.08 9.73 -8.43
C TYR A 150 -1.71 8.51 -7.73
N MET A 151 -1.32 7.29 -8.11
CA MET A 151 -1.79 6.08 -7.43
C MET A 151 -1.28 5.99 -5.98
N SER A 152 -0.07 6.44 -5.68
CA SER A 152 0.43 6.50 -4.28
C SER A 152 -0.35 7.52 -3.44
N GLN A 153 -0.71 8.67 -4.02
CA GLN A 153 -1.63 9.62 -3.39
C GLN A 153 -3.02 9.00 -3.19
N ARG A 154 -3.48 8.17 -4.15
CA ARG A 154 -4.73 7.42 -4.06
C ARG A 154 -4.71 6.38 -2.93
N ILE A 155 -3.60 5.66 -2.75
CA ILE A 155 -3.38 4.76 -1.62
C ILE A 155 -3.52 5.52 -0.30
N ALA A 156 -2.97 6.73 -0.21
CA ALA A 156 -3.09 7.52 1.00
C ALA A 156 -4.56 7.87 1.33
N CYS A 157 -5.39 8.11 0.32
CA CYS A 157 -6.83 8.39 0.52
C CYS A 157 -7.66 7.14 0.82
N ASP A 158 -7.40 6.03 0.13
CA ASP A 158 -8.32 4.89 0.07
C ASP A 158 -7.84 3.66 0.85
N ALA A 159 -6.58 3.66 1.32
CA ALA A 159 -5.97 2.51 1.98
C ALA A 159 -5.08 2.90 3.17
N ALA A 160 -5.40 4.01 3.84
CA ALA A 160 -4.66 4.46 5.03
C ALA A 160 -4.71 3.46 6.21
N ASP A 161 -5.68 2.55 6.23
CA ASP A 161 -5.76 1.44 7.19
C ASP A 161 -4.70 0.35 6.95
N LYS A 162 -4.13 0.29 5.74
CA LYS A 162 -3.17 -0.74 5.31
C LYS A 162 -1.76 -0.20 5.14
N PHE A 163 -1.63 1.03 4.64
CA PHE A 163 -0.35 1.69 4.37
C PHE A 163 -0.05 2.72 5.46
N ALA A 164 1.17 2.70 6.00
CA ALA A 164 1.67 3.60 7.01
C ALA A 164 1.86 5.04 6.48
N SER A 165 2.51 5.16 5.32
CA SER A 165 2.82 6.43 4.65
C SER A 165 3.15 6.20 3.18
N VAL A 166 3.10 7.27 2.38
CA VAL A 166 3.46 7.24 0.96
C VAL A 166 4.45 8.35 0.60
N VAL A 167 5.26 8.10 -0.42
CA VAL A 167 6.09 9.11 -1.08
C VAL A 167 5.81 9.14 -2.58
N THR A 168 5.92 10.31 -3.20
CA THR A 168 5.67 10.50 -4.63
C THR A 168 6.81 11.20 -5.31
N TYR A 169 7.03 10.89 -6.59
CA TYR A 169 7.84 11.68 -7.50
C TYR A 169 7.03 12.12 -8.72
N ALA A 170 6.98 13.43 -8.98
CA ALA A 170 6.34 13.99 -10.16
C ALA A 170 4.83 13.65 -10.30
N GLY A 171 4.05 13.90 -9.24
CA GLY A 171 2.62 13.58 -9.19
C GLY A 171 1.73 14.78 -8.90
N SER A 172 0.51 14.49 -8.45
CA SER A 172 -0.40 15.47 -7.86
C SER A 172 -1.32 14.81 -6.84
N ASP A 173 -2.24 15.61 -6.30
CA ASP A 173 -3.32 15.13 -5.46
C ASP A 173 -4.18 14.05 -6.11
N ALA A 174 -4.64 13.08 -5.31
CA ALA A 174 -5.48 11.97 -5.76
C ALA A 174 -6.86 12.41 -6.29
N THR A 175 -7.35 13.58 -5.90
CA THR A 175 -8.68 14.07 -6.33
C THR A 175 -8.67 14.66 -7.74
N LEU A 176 -7.51 14.75 -8.40
CA LEU A 176 -7.44 15.25 -9.78
C LEU A 176 -8.20 14.33 -10.76
N PHE A 177 -8.15 13.02 -10.53
CA PHE A 177 -8.75 12.00 -11.40
C PHE A 177 -9.73 11.06 -10.69
N GLY A 178 -9.81 11.13 -9.36
CA GLY A 178 -10.65 10.26 -8.55
C GLY A 178 -11.61 11.02 -7.64
N PRO A 179 -12.48 10.30 -6.90
CA PRO A 179 -13.41 10.90 -5.94
C PRO A 179 -12.67 11.57 -4.77
N SER A 180 -13.46 12.18 -3.89
CA SER A 180 -13.00 12.84 -2.66
C SER A 180 -12.06 11.96 -1.82
N CYS A 181 -11.01 12.58 -1.28
CA CYS A 181 -10.02 11.94 -0.42
C CYS A 181 -10.42 12.03 1.06
N ASN A 182 -10.81 10.90 1.66
CA ASN A 182 -11.21 10.81 3.06
C ASN A 182 -10.51 9.61 3.73
N PRO A 183 -9.22 9.75 4.09
CA PRO A 183 -8.47 8.63 4.66
C PRO A 183 -9.04 8.19 6.01
N SER A 184 -9.03 6.88 6.27
CA SER A 184 -9.54 6.29 7.52
C SER A 184 -8.79 6.74 8.77
N ARG A 185 -7.57 7.28 8.59
CA ARG A 185 -6.75 7.92 9.62
C ARG A 185 -5.80 8.95 8.98
N PRO A 186 -5.24 9.89 9.76
CA PRO A 186 -4.10 10.70 9.29
C PRO A 186 -2.96 9.79 8.82
N ILE A 187 -2.33 10.15 7.70
CA ILE A 187 -1.30 9.37 7.02
C ILE A 187 -0.17 10.26 6.53
N GLY A 188 1.07 9.82 6.67
CA GLY A 188 2.22 10.57 6.17
C GLY A 188 2.26 10.59 4.64
N VAL A 189 2.38 11.78 4.04
CA VAL A 189 2.56 11.96 2.60
C VAL A 189 3.77 12.84 2.28
N GLY A 190 4.75 12.30 1.56
CA GLY A 190 5.96 13.01 1.13
C GLY A 190 5.99 13.22 -0.38
N MET A 191 5.84 14.46 -0.82
CA MET A 191 5.85 14.81 -2.25
C MET A 191 7.24 15.27 -2.70
N PHE A 192 7.74 14.70 -3.78
CA PHE A 192 9.02 15.05 -4.40
C PHE A 192 8.79 15.44 -5.85
N HIS A 193 9.42 16.52 -6.31
CA HIS A 193 9.17 17.02 -7.66
C HIS A 193 10.39 17.73 -8.23
N GLY A 194 10.63 17.60 -9.53
CA GLY A 194 11.63 18.36 -10.26
C GLY A 194 11.13 19.74 -10.69
N LEU A 195 11.92 20.79 -10.49
CA LEU A 195 11.55 22.14 -10.95
C LEU A 195 11.57 22.28 -12.48
N LEU A 196 12.22 21.36 -13.19
CA LEU A 196 12.29 21.32 -14.65
C LEU A 196 11.31 20.29 -15.24
N ASP A 197 10.32 19.84 -14.47
CA ASP A 197 9.26 18.98 -14.97
C ASP A 197 8.34 19.77 -15.90
N THR A 198 8.34 19.39 -17.19
CA THR A 198 7.50 19.98 -18.24
C THR A 198 6.25 19.14 -18.54
N THR A 199 6.09 18.00 -17.88
CA THR A 199 4.96 17.08 -18.06
C THR A 199 3.91 17.31 -16.97
N VAL A 200 4.36 17.34 -15.72
CA VAL A 200 3.53 17.64 -14.54
C VAL A 200 4.14 18.88 -13.87
N PRO A 201 3.43 20.02 -13.82
CA PRO A 201 3.98 21.21 -13.19
C PRO A 201 4.17 21.02 -11.68
N TRP A 202 5.37 21.23 -11.14
CA TRP A 202 5.68 21.05 -9.71
C TRP A 202 4.71 21.76 -8.74
N ILE A 203 4.06 22.83 -9.19
CA ILE A 203 3.08 23.59 -8.41
C ILE A 203 1.89 22.72 -7.99
N VAL A 204 1.55 21.66 -8.73
CA VAL A 204 0.43 20.78 -8.37
C VAL A 204 0.75 19.93 -7.13
N ASP A 205 2.01 19.54 -6.92
CA ASP A 205 2.43 18.89 -5.67
C ASP A 205 2.52 19.90 -4.53
N GLN A 206 2.87 21.16 -4.81
CA GLN A 206 2.79 22.23 -3.82
C GLN A 206 1.34 22.47 -3.35
N GLN A 207 0.38 22.38 -4.26
CA GLN A 207 -1.06 22.44 -3.95
C GLN A 207 -1.50 21.20 -3.16
N SER A 208 -1.06 20.00 -3.55
CA SER A 208 -1.36 18.77 -2.81
C SER A 208 -0.79 18.81 -1.38
N ALA A 209 0.42 19.34 -1.19
CA ALA A 209 1.00 19.56 0.15
C ALA A 209 0.13 20.48 1.01
N ASN A 210 -0.49 21.50 0.40
CA ASN A 210 -1.42 22.39 1.11
C ASN A 210 -2.71 21.69 1.52
N LEU A 211 -3.22 20.77 0.69
CA LEU A 211 -4.39 19.94 1.04
C LEU A 211 -4.05 18.96 2.17
N TRP A 212 -2.93 18.25 2.09
CA TRP A 212 -2.50 17.29 3.10
C TRP A 212 -2.21 17.92 4.45
N LYS A 213 -1.56 19.08 4.50
CA LYS A 213 -1.31 19.77 5.78
C LYS A 213 -2.59 20.37 6.41
N GLY A 214 -3.65 20.54 5.61
CA GLY A 214 -4.88 21.20 6.03
C GLY A 214 -5.71 20.40 7.06
N THR A 215 -6.67 21.08 7.67
CA THR A 215 -7.57 20.54 8.71
C THR A 215 -8.42 19.36 8.23
N GLY A 216 -8.71 19.28 6.92
CA GLY A 216 -9.47 18.17 6.33
C GLY A 216 -8.68 16.86 6.16
N ARG A 217 -7.36 16.86 6.39
CA ARG A 217 -6.51 15.67 6.32
C ARG A 217 -5.62 15.56 7.57
N ASN A 218 -4.38 16.02 7.53
CA ASN A 218 -3.44 15.79 8.63
C ASN A 218 -3.42 16.90 9.70
N ASN A 219 -4.07 18.04 9.48
CA ASN A 219 -4.17 19.14 10.46
C ASN A 219 -2.81 19.54 11.08
N CYS A 220 -1.83 19.82 10.23
CA CYS A 220 -0.47 20.18 10.65
C CYS A 220 -0.41 21.64 11.12
N THR A 221 0.26 21.88 12.25
CA THR A 221 0.33 23.21 12.89
C THR A 221 1.71 23.86 12.84
N ALA A 222 2.76 23.09 12.53
CA ALA A 222 4.13 23.57 12.43
C ALA A 222 4.69 23.34 11.02
N SER A 223 5.63 24.19 10.61
CA SER A 223 6.38 24.01 9.38
C SER A 223 7.82 24.47 9.51
N ALA A 224 8.71 23.82 8.75
CA ALA A 224 10.11 24.20 8.63
C ALA A 224 10.57 24.00 7.18
N LYS A 225 11.35 24.93 6.66
CA LYS A 225 11.94 24.85 5.32
C LYS A 225 13.45 24.85 5.38
N SER A 226 14.08 23.93 4.66
CA SER A 226 15.53 23.80 4.55
C SER A 226 15.97 23.72 3.09
N PHE A 227 17.27 23.92 2.87
CA PHE A 227 17.90 24.00 1.55
C PHE A 227 19.19 23.19 1.57
N ASP A 228 19.52 22.58 0.44
CA ASP A 228 20.82 21.94 0.18
C ASP A 228 21.19 22.11 -1.30
N SER A 229 22.26 21.45 -1.74
CA SER A 229 22.75 21.51 -3.11
C SER A 229 21.79 20.93 -4.15
N TYR A 230 20.85 20.07 -3.76
CA TYR A 230 19.93 19.40 -4.68
C TYR A 230 18.56 20.08 -4.75
N GLY A 231 18.12 20.79 -3.71
CA GLY A 231 16.79 21.36 -3.68
C GLY A 231 16.35 21.99 -2.37
N THR A 232 15.05 22.27 -2.29
CA THR A 232 14.36 22.73 -1.07
C THR A 232 13.57 21.59 -0.45
N LEU A 233 13.52 21.51 0.88
CA LEU A 233 12.65 20.58 1.61
C LEU A 233 11.81 21.37 2.60
N THR A 234 10.49 21.31 2.44
CA THR A 234 9.52 21.85 3.40
C THR A 234 8.90 20.69 4.16
N LYS A 235 8.99 20.71 5.49
CA LYS A 235 8.35 19.73 6.37
C LYS A 235 7.21 20.41 7.12
N TYR A 236 6.02 19.83 7.05
CA TYR A 236 4.89 20.16 7.91
C TYR A 236 4.78 19.10 8.98
N THR A 237 4.76 19.52 10.24
CA THR A 237 4.83 18.68 11.43
C THR A 237 3.77 19.12 12.44
N SER A 238 3.77 18.50 13.62
CA SER A 238 2.73 18.69 14.63
C SER A 238 1.34 18.45 14.03
N CYS A 239 1.25 17.38 13.24
CA CYS A 239 0.04 16.93 12.59
C CYS A 239 -0.69 15.91 13.49
N SER A 240 -1.97 15.68 13.21
CA SER A 240 -2.78 14.63 13.83
C SER A 240 -2.10 13.27 13.77
N ALA A 241 -2.21 12.48 14.84
CA ALA A 241 -1.59 11.16 14.98
C ALA A 241 -0.05 11.13 14.81
N GLY A 242 0.63 12.29 14.91
CA GLY A 242 2.10 12.36 14.86
C GLY A 242 2.71 12.16 13.47
N VAL A 243 1.89 12.11 12.41
CA VAL A 243 2.38 12.02 11.03
C VAL A 243 2.99 13.36 10.57
N SER A 244 3.55 13.38 9.38
CA SER A 244 4.10 14.58 8.75
C SER A 244 3.77 14.63 7.25
N VAL A 245 3.86 15.85 6.69
CA VAL A 245 3.73 16.08 5.25
C VAL A 245 5.00 16.74 4.76
N TRP A 246 5.66 16.19 3.75
CA TRP A 246 6.88 16.77 3.19
C TRP A 246 6.65 17.22 1.75
N LEU A 247 7.29 18.32 1.37
CA LEU A 247 7.42 18.75 -0.03
C LEU A 247 8.90 19.01 -0.33
N ARG A 248 9.44 18.24 -1.27
CA ARG A 248 10.80 18.36 -1.78
C ARG A 248 10.76 18.84 -3.22
N LEU A 249 11.39 19.98 -3.50
CA LEU A 249 11.55 20.49 -4.87
C LEU A 249 13.02 20.44 -5.27
N LEU A 250 13.34 19.67 -6.31
CA LEU A 250 14.69 19.43 -6.80
C LEU A 250 15.03 20.38 -7.95
N TYR A 251 16.15 21.11 -7.85
CA TYR A 251 16.45 22.22 -8.74
C TYR A 251 16.68 21.80 -10.20
N SER A 252 17.40 20.70 -10.42
CA SER A 252 17.82 20.26 -11.75
C SER A 252 17.10 19.00 -12.24
N ALA A 253 16.08 18.54 -11.52
CA ALA A 253 15.35 17.32 -11.87
C ALA A 253 14.18 17.64 -12.80
N THR A 254 13.86 16.69 -13.69
CA THR A 254 12.80 16.78 -14.71
C THR A 254 11.64 15.83 -14.34
N HIS A 255 10.74 15.54 -15.29
CA HIS A 255 9.73 14.50 -15.08
C HIS A 255 10.32 13.13 -14.80
N LEU A 256 11.50 12.80 -15.35
CA LEU A 256 12.09 11.47 -15.19
C LEU A 256 12.73 11.30 -13.82
N MET A 257 12.77 10.05 -13.33
CA MET A 257 13.48 9.73 -12.10
C MET A 257 14.92 10.26 -12.16
N PRO A 258 15.39 11.01 -11.15
CA PRO A 258 16.74 11.54 -11.16
C PRO A 258 17.77 10.41 -11.15
N GLN A 259 18.98 10.72 -11.60
CA GLN A 259 20.10 9.78 -11.68
C GLN A 259 21.27 10.25 -10.80
N GLY A 260 22.23 9.36 -10.56
CA GLY A 260 23.46 9.67 -9.83
C GLY A 260 23.22 10.20 -8.40
N ALA A 261 23.95 11.26 -8.02
CA ALA A 261 23.91 11.79 -6.66
C ALA A 261 22.54 12.37 -6.27
N THR A 262 21.82 12.97 -7.21
CA THR A 262 20.45 13.47 -6.96
C THR A 262 19.48 12.32 -6.68
N ALA A 263 19.64 11.18 -7.36
CA ALA A 263 18.85 9.98 -7.09
C ALA A 263 19.11 9.41 -5.69
N ALA A 264 20.38 9.36 -5.29
CA ALA A 264 20.76 8.92 -3.96
C ALA A 264 20.21 9.84 -2.86
N ASP A 265 20.30 11.16 -3.04
CA ASP A 265 19.69 12.15 -2.14
C ASP A 265 18.18 11.95 -1.99
N GLN A 266 17.48 11.84 -3.13
CA GLN A 266 16.03 11.64 -3.16
C GLN A 266 15.65 10.34 -2.45
N ARG A 267 16.26 9.21 -2.78
CA ARG A 267 15.98 7.92 -2.13
C ARG A 267 16.19 7.97 -0.62
N ASN A 268 17.30 8.56 -0.17
CA ASN A 268 17.59 8.69 1.26
C ASN A 268 16.53 9.52 1.98
N LYS A 269 16.10 10.64 1.39
CA LYS A 269 15.05 11.49 1.97
C LYS A 269 13.68 10.81 1.95
N MET A 270 13.35 10.09 0.87
CA MET A 270 12.12 9.29 0.77
C MET A 270 12.08 8.20 1.83
N TRP A 271 13.16 7.43 1.98
CA TRP A 271 13.25 6.37 2.99
C TRP A 271 13.19 6.91 4.42
N SER A 272 13.91 8.00 4.69
CA SER A 272 13.84 8.71 5.98
C SER A 272 12.42 9.20 6.28
N PHE A 273 11.70 9.70 5.29
CA PHE A 273 10.31 10.08 5.45
C PHE A 273 9.43 8.88 5.81
N LEU A 274 9.48 7.82 5.01
CA LEU A 274 8.63 6.63 5.20
C LEU A 274 8.82 6.01 6.59
N THR A 275 10.07 5.79 6.97
CA THR A 275 10.39 5.16 8.27
C THR A 275 10.05 6.03 9.48
N ALA A 276 9.99 7.36 9.32
CA ALA A 276 9.53 8.28 10.36
C ALA A 276 7.99 8.34 10.50
N ASN A 277 7.23 7.80 9.54
CA ASN A 277 5.77 7.87 9.49
C ASN A 277 5.13 6.46 9.52
N ARG A 278 5.50 5.66 10.53
CA ARG A 278 4.89 4.35 10.80
C ARG A 278 3.45 4.48 11.33
N MET A 279 2.67 3.40 11.22
CA MET A 279 1.38 3.33 11.91
C MET A 279 1.57 3.28 13.43
N PRO A 280 0.60 3.81 14.22
CA PRO A 280 0.62 3.74 15.67
C PRO A 280 0.64 2.30 16.22
#